data_AF-A0A7K0BIH9-F1
#
_entry.id   AF-A0A7K0BIH9-F1
#
_cell.length_a   1.000
_cell.length_b   1.000
_cell.length_c   1.000
_cell.angle_alpha   90.00
_cell.angle_beta   90.00
_cell.angle_gamma   90.00
#
_symmetry.space_group_name_H-M   'P 1'
#
loop_
_entity.id
_entity.type
_entity.pdbx_description
1 polymer ?
#
loop_
_entity_poly.entity_id
_entity_poly.type
_entity_poly.pdbx_seq_one_letter_code
_entity_poly.pdbx_strand_id
1 'polypeptide(L)' 'MFSTGQIYFAIFFIIAFVITMILVYRKDLKVLKPFYKGTYWVFIGFLVFIGLLFVIKVLMKD' A
#
# COMPACT_ATOMS: atom_id res chain seq x y z
N MET A 1 3.61 -16.89 34.87
CA MET A 1 4.32 -15.60 34.90
C MET A 1 5.51 -15.72 33.97
N PHE A 2 5.71 -14.77 33.06
CA PHE A 2 6.88 -14.81 32.18
C PHE A 2 8.12 -14.51 33.00
N SER A 3 9.18 -15.30 32.81
CA SER A 3 10.47 -15.00 33.40
C SER A 3 11.09 -13.77 32.73
N THR A 4 11.98 -13.08 33.44
CA THR A 4 12.70 -11.92 32.89
C THR A 4 13.45 -12.28 31.61
N GLY A 5 14.05 -13.48 31.55
CA GLY A 5 14.72 -13.98 30.34
C GLY A 5 13.77 -14.18 29.14
N GLN A 6 12.54 -14.64 29.38
CA GLN A 6 11.53 -14.77 28.32
C GLN A 6 11.11 -13.41 27.77
N ILE A 7 10.99 -12.39 28.62
CA ILE A 7 10.67 -11.01 28.21
C ILE A 7 11.80 -10.42 27.36
N TYR A 8 13.06 -10.56 27.78
CA TYR A 8 14.20 -10.08 27.00
C TYR A 8 14.31 -10.77 25.65
N PHE A 9 14.14 -12.09 25.60
CA PHE A 9 14.14 -12.84 24.35
C PHE A 9 13.02 -12.40 23.42
N ALA A 10 11.80 -12.23 23.92
CA ALA A 10 10.65 -11.80 23.12
C ALA A 10 10.86 -10.41 22.50
N ILE A 11 11.37 -9.46 23.28
CA ILE A 11 11.67 -8.10 22.79
C ILE A 11 12.75 -8.16 21.71
N PHE A 12 13.86 -8.86 21.98
CA PHE A 12 14.95 -9.03 21.01
C PHE A 12 14.46 -9.66 19.71
N PHE A 13 13.67 -10.75 19.83
CA PHE A 13 13.12 -11.47 18.69
C PHE A 13 12.22 -10.58 17.83
N ILE A 14 11.29 -9.84 18.44
CA ILE A 14 10.39 -8.93 17.71
C ILE A 14 11.20 -7.86 16.98
N ILE A 15 12.18 -7.24 17.62
CA ILE A 15 13.01 -6.20 17.00
C ILE A 15 13.79 -6.78 15.81
N ALA A 16 14.49 -7.88 16.00
CA ALA A 16 15.28 -8.52 14.94
C ALA A 16 14.38 -8.98 13.77
N PHE A 17 13.22 -9.55 14.10
CA PHE A 17 12.22 -9.98 13.12
C PHE A 17 11.69 -8.81 12.30
N VAL A 18 11.25 -7.72 12.95
CA VAL A 18 10.72 -6.52 12.28
C VAL A 18 11.79 -5.87 11.39
N ILE A 19 13.03 -5.75 11.86
CA ILE A 19 14.14 -5.22 11.05
C ILE A 19 14.34 -6.09 9.80
N THR A 20 14.39 -7.41 9.96
CA THR A 20 14.55 -8.35 8.84
C THR A 20 13.41 -8.21 7.84
N MET A 21 12.18 -8.16 8.34
CA MET A 21 10.95 -7.89 7.57
C MET A 21 11.12 -6.63 6.71
N ILE A 22 11.47 -5.50 7.33
CA ILE A 22 11.62 -4.21 6.63
C ILE A 22 12.68 -4.31 5.52
N LEU A 23 13.82 -4.96 5.78
CA LEU A 23 14.89 -5.10 4.80
C LEU A 23 14.47 -5.95 3.59
N VAL A 24 13.73 -7.04 3.82
CA VAL A 24 13.22 -7.91 2.75
C VAL A 24 12.15 -7.19 1.94
N TYR A 25 11.10 -6.68 2.58
CA TYR A 25 9.99 -6.03 1.87
C TYR A 25 10.42 -4.76 1.12
N ARG A 26 11.45 -4.05 1.59
CA ARG A 26 12.02 -2.93 0.83
C ARG A 26 12.60 -3.34 -0.53
N LYS A 27 13.15 -4.55 -0.65
CA LYS A 27 13.64 -5.07 -1.94
C LYS A 27 12.48 -5.44 -2.84
N ASP A 28 11.45 -6.08 -2.28
CA ASP A 28 10.26 -6.50 -3.03
C ASP A 28 9.46 -5.30 -3.57
N LEU A 29 9.38 -4.20 -2.80
CA LEU A 29 8.76 -2.96 -3.26
C LEU A 29 9.41 -2.41 -4.54
N LYS A 30 10.73 -2.58 -4.72
CA LYS A 30 11.42 -2.16 -5.95
C LYS A 30 11.08 -3.06 -7.14
N VAL A 31 10.84 -4.34 -6.90
CA VAL A 31 10.45 -5.33 -7.93
C VAL A 31 8.98 -5.18 -8.32
N LEU A 32 8.11 -4.80 -7.39
CA LEU A 32 6.68 -4.55 -7.65
C LEU A 32 6.44 -3.22 -8.36
N LYS A 33 7.26 -2.19 -8.09
CA LYS A 33 7.09 -0.83 -8.62
C LYS A 33 6.89 -0.74 -10.15
N PRO A 34 7.66 -1.48 -10.98
CA PRO A 34 7.49 -1.50 -12.44
C PRO A 34 6.13 -2.06 -12.88
N PHE A 35 5.58 -3.05 -12.18
CA PHE A 35 4.29 -3.67 -12.56
C PHE A 35 3.10 -2.76 -12.30
N TYR A 36 3.16 -1.90 -11.28
CA TYR A 36 2.14 -0.89 -11.00
C TYR A 36 2.42 0.46 -11.67
N LYS A 37 3.49 0.56 -12.47
CA LYS A 37 3.82 1.79 -13.20
C LYS A 37 2.78 1.98 -14.30
N GLY A 38 1.91 2.97 -14.13
CA GLY A 38 0.83 3.28 -15.08
C GLY A 38 -0.57 3.01 -14.56
N THR A 39 -0.72 2.26 -13.47
CA THR A 39 -2.04 2.03 -12.84
C THR A 39 -2.70 3.34 -12.41
N TYR A 40 -1.92 4.33 -11.97
CA TYR A 40 -2.43 5.67 -11.65
C TYR A 40 -3.07 6.38 -12.85
N TRP A 41 -2.57 6.17 -14.08
CA TRP A 41 -3.17 6.75 -15.28
C TRP A 41 -4.52 6.12 -15.60
N VAL A 42 -4.65 4.80 -15.39
CA VAL A 42 -5.94 4.09 -15.53
C VAL A 42 -6.95 4.62 -14.50
N PHE A 43 -6.51 4.82 -13.26
CA PHE A 43 -7.35 5.38 -12.20
C PHE A 43 -7.80 6.82 -12.50
N ILE A 44 -6.89 7.68 -12.97
CA ILE A 44 -7.23 9.05 -13.38
C ILE A 44 -8.22 9.02 -14.55
N GLY A 45 -7.99 8.18 -15.57
CA GLY A 45 -8.92 8.03 -16.68
C GLY A 45 -10.33 7.60 -16.24
N PHE A 46 -10.40 6.68 -15.27
CA PHE A 46 -11.67 6.26 -14.67
C PHE A 46 -12.37 7.40 -13.91
N LEU A 47 -11.64 8.18 -13.10
CA LEU A 47 -12.20 9.34 -12.41
C LEU A 47 -12.68 10.43 -13.37
N VAL A 48 -11.93 10.68 -14.46
CA VAL A 48 -12.34 11.61 -15.51
C VAL A 48 -13.60 11.13 -16.20
N PHE A 49 -13.70 9.84 -16.52
CA PHE A 49 -14.90 9.24 -17.09
C PHE A 49 -16.12 9.42 -16.18
N ILE A 50 -15.98 9.14 -14.88
CA ILE A 50 -17.05 9.39 -13.90
C ILE A 50 -17.43 10.87 -13.88
N GLY A 51 -16.46 11.78 -13.83
CA GLY A 51 -16.70 13.23 -13.86
C GLY A 51 -17.50 13.66 -15.10
N LEU A 52 -17.15 13.14 -16.27
CA LEU A 52 -17.88 13.38 -17.52
C LEU A 52 -19.33 12.90 -17.44
N LEU A 53 -19.61 11.74 -16.83
CA LEU A 53 -20.98 11.26 -16.63
C LEU A 53 -21.81 12.25 -15.79
N PHE A 54 -21.21 12.83 -14.74
CA PHE A 54 -21.89 13.85 -13.94
C PHE A 54 -22.11 15.15 -14.72
N VAL A 55 -21.14 15.59 -15.51
CA VAL A 55 -21.28 16.78 -16.37
C VAL A 55 -22.41 16.58 -17.37
N ILE A 56 -22.43 15.46 -18.09
CA ILE A 56 -23.51 15.12 -19.02
C ILE A 56 -24.85 15.06 -18.29
N LYS A 57 -24.92 14.41 -17.13
CA LYS A 57 -26.14 14.33 -16.32
C LYS A 57 -26.66 15.71 -15.92
N VAL A 58 -25.79 16.67 -15.60
CA VAL A 58 -26.19 18.04 -15.25
C VAL A 58 -26.64 18.81 -16.48
N LEU A 59 -25.93 18.68 -17.61
CA LEU A 59 -26.26 19.37 -18.86
C LEU A 59 -27.55 18.83 -19.51
N MET A 60 -27.84 17.54 -19.36
CA MET A 60 -29.07 16.91 -19.87
C MET A 60 -30.22 16.92 -18.86
N LYS A 61 -30.01 17.51 -17.68
CA LYS A 61 -31.08 17.71 -16.70
C LYS A 61 -31.83 19.00 -17.05
N ASP A 62 -32.55 18.92 -18.16
CA ASP A 62 -33.70 19.76 -18.46
C ASP A 62 -34.97 19.07 -17.92
#